data_AF-A0A1M7GJ13-F1
#
_entry.id   AF-A0A1M7GJ13-F1
#
_cell.length_a   1.000
_cell.length_b   1.000
_cell.length_c   1.000
_cell.angle_alpha   90.00
_cell.angle_beta   90.00
_cell.angle_gamma   90.00
#
_symmetry.space_group_name_H-M   'P 1'
#
loop_
_entity.id
_entity.type
_entity.pdbx_description
1 polymer ?
#
loop_
_entity_poly.entity_id
_entity_poly.type
_entity_poly.pdbx_seq_one_letter_code
_entity_poly.pdbx_strand_id
1 'polypeptide(L)'
;MTSLIEKTIDRRGFLRMSSGVALSAGALALLGGHSALAAALPAVAAHDIGILNVEVALEYEGIAAYGIALKSGLLKGDTIKVATKFQGDHKQHNNLLISTIRKLGGEPVMEKTESEYAKALSVDKLKNQSDVLMLALTLELGAANAYLGVIPAFKDPQLARIAARIAADEATHWATLNAALGKPFMPALGFGA
;
A
#
# COMPACT_ATOMS: atom_id res chain seq x y z
N MET A 1 40.26 -17.57 8.59
CA MET A 1 39.74 -16.47 7.74
C MET A 1 38.94 -17.10 6.62
N THR A 2 37.61 -17.10 6.72
CA THR A 2 36.73 -17.65 5.68
C THR A 2 35.69 -16.60 5.35
N SER A 3 35.81 -16.05 4.14
CA SER A 3 34.96 -15.01 3.58
C SER A 3 33.59 -15.59 3.20
N LEU A 4 32.52 -15.07 3.81
CA LEU A 4 31.14 -15.32 3.35
C LEU A 4 30.77 -14.19 2.39
N ILE A 5 30.71 -14.54 1.11
CA ILE A 5 30.26 -13.67 0.03
C ILE A 5 28.76 -13.41 0.20
N GLU A 6 28.43 -12.14 0.32
CA GLU A 6 27.10 -11.56 0.25
C GLU A 6 26.46 -11.93 -1.09
N LYS A 7 25.42 -12.76 -1.06
CA LYS A 7 24.68 -13.16 -2.26
C LYS A 7 23.75 -12.01 -2.64
N THR A 8 24.22 -11.07 -3.46
CA THR A 8 23.39 -10.01 -4.04
C THR A 8 22.22 -10.65 -4.79
N ILE A 9 20.99 -10.35 -4.34
CA ILE A 9 19.77 -10.76 -5.04
C ILE A 9 19.66 -9.93 -6.33
N ASP A 10 19.78 -10.60 -7.48
CA ASP A 10 19.56 -9.98 -8.80
C ASP A 10 18.07 -9.65 -9.00
N ARG A 11 17.78 -8.65 -9.85
CA ARG A 11 16.43 -8.22 -10.26
C ARG A 11 15.55 -9.39 -10.73
N ARG A 12 16.17 -10.43 -11.31
CA ARG A 12 15.47 -11.68 -11.71
C ARG A 12 15.12 -12.61 -10.55
N GLY A 13 15.84 -12.53 -9.43
CA GLY A 13 15.50 -13.22 -8.19
C GLY A 13 14.30 -12.58 -7.49
N PHE A 14 14.22 -11.25 -7.51
CA PHE A 14 13.09 -10.48 -6.98
C PHE A 14 11.76 -10.83 -7.69
N LEU A 15 11.77 -10.87 -9.04
CA LEU A 15 10.58 -11.22 -9.83
C LEU A 15 10.10 -12.68 -9.67
N ARG A 16 10.94 -13.57 -9.16
CA ARG A 16 10.57 -14.97 -8.89
C ARG A 16 9.93 -15.16 -7.52
N MET A 17 10.28 -14.32 -6.54
CA MET A 17 9.73 -14.36 -5.19
C MET A 17 8.30 -13.78 -5.11
N SER A 18 7.97 -12.87 -6.03
CA SER A 18 6.64 -12.25 -6.17
C SER A 18 5.58 -13.15 -6.82
N SER A 19 5.88 -14.40 -7.18
CA SER A 19 4.93 -15.30 -7.87
C SER A 19 3.79 -15.83 -6.98
N GLY A 20 3.82 -15.55 -5.66
CA GLY A 20 2.79 -15.94 -4.70
C GLY A 20 2.10 -14.78 -3.95
N VAL A 21 2.52 -13.53 -4.17
CA VAL A 21 1.92 -12.34 -3.54
C VAL A 21 1.27 -11.52 -4.65
N ALA A 22 -0.06 -11.37 -4.60
CA ALA A 22 -0.76 -10.48 -5.52
C ALA A 22 -0.24 -9.05 -5.29
N LEU A 23 0.57 -8.54 -6.21
CA LEU A 23 0.98 -7.14 -6.21
C LEU A 23 -0.26 -6.29 -6.42
N SER A 24 -0.49 -5.32 -5.53
CA SER A 24 -1.55 -4.34 -5.70
C SER A 24 -1.37 -3.58 -7.02
N ALA A 25 -2.45 -3.05 -7.56
CA ALA A 25 -2.39 -2.32 -8.83
C ALA A 25 -1.44 -1.11 -8.77
N GLY A 26 -1.22 -0.52 -7.59
CA GLY A 26 -0.23 0.55 -7.37
C GLY A 26 1.22 0.08 -7.52
N ALA A 27 1.56 -1.11 -7.00
CA ALA A 27 2.92 -1.66 -7.13
C ALA A 27 3.31 -1.95 -8.59
N LEU A 28 2.34 -2.33 -9.44
CA LEU A 28 2.56 -2.50 -10.88
C LEU A 28 2.76 -1.16 -11.62
N ALA A 29 2.15 -0.07 -11.14
CA ALA A 29 2.28 1.25 -11.77
C ALA A 29 3.71 1.82 -11.66
N LEU A 30 4.45 1.52 -10.59
CA LEU A 30 5.86 1.90 -10.43
C LEU A 30 6.80 1.25 -11.46
N LEU A 31 6.40 0.11 -12.04
CA LEU A 31 7.18 -0.61 -13.05
C LEU A 31 6.86 -0.17 -14.48
N GLY A 32 5.72 0.49 -14.68
CA GLY A 32 5.14 0.77 -15.99
C GLY A 32 5.38 2.17 -16.53
N GLY A 33 6.50 2.82 -16.20
CA GLY A 33 6.81 4.23 -16.50
C GLY A 33 6.24 4.78 -17.82
N HIS A 34 5.09 5.45 -17.74
CA HIS A 34 4.53 6.25 -18.82
C HIS A 34 3.97 7.54 -18.23
N SER A 35 4.66 8.65 -18.45
CA SER A 35 4.17 9.99 -18.09
C SER A 35 4.09 10.83 -19.37
N ALA A 36 2.89 10.89 -19.95
CA ALA A 36 2.55 11.87 -20.98
C ALA A 36 1.46 12.79 -20.42
N LEU A 37 1.86 13.75 -19.58
CA LEU A 37 1.31 15.10 -19.43
C LEU A 37 1.86 15.72 -18.13
N ALA A 38 2.78 16.68 -18.26
CA ALA A 38 3.02 17.68 -17.21
C ALA A 38 3.63 18.93 -17.86
N ALA A 39 2.79 19.92 -18.15
CA ALA A 39 3.25 21.25 -18.53
C ALA A 39 3.77 21.98 -17.27
N ALA A 40 4.99 22.50 -17.37
CA ALA A 40 5.65 23.47 -16.47
C ALA A 40 5.79 23.13 -14.97
N LEU A 41 6.10 21.87 -14.63
CA LEU A 41 6.69 21.51 -13.33
C LEU A 41 8.18 21.20 -13.49
N PRO A 42 9.05 21.56 -12.52
CA PRO A 42 10.43 21.07 -12.52
C PRO A 42 10.42 19.54 -12.60
N ALA A 43 11.31 18.94 -13.40
CA ALA A 43 11.35 17.48 -13.61
C ALA A 43 11.41 16.67 -12.29
N VAL A 44 12.03 17.26 -11.25
CA VAL A 44 12.07 16.74 -9.88
C VAL A 44 10.68 16.64 -9.25
N ALA A 45 9.87 17.70 -9.36
CA ALA A 45 8.53 17.73 -8.81
C ALA A 45 7.60 16.76 -9.57
N ALA A 46 7.72 16.70 -10.90
CA ALA A 46 6.93 15.78 -11.71
C ALA A 46 7.21 14.30 -11.37
N HIS A 47 8.47 13.95 -11.10
CA HIS A 47 8.85 12.62 -10.64
C HIS A 47 8.20 12.26 -9.30
N ASP A 48 8.33 13.12 -8.30
CA ASP A 48 7.80 12.83 -6.96
C ASP A 48 6.26 12.83 -6.94
N ILE A 49 5.61 13.70 -7.72
CA ILE A 49 4.15 13.64 -7.93
C ILE A 49 3.72 12.28 -8.53
N GLY A 50 4.53 11.70 -9.41
CA GLY A 50 4.28 10.36 -9.94
C GLY A 50 4.24 9.29 -8.85
N ILE A 51 5.18 9.35 -7.91
CA ILE A 51 5.21 8.43 -6.75
C ILE A 51 4.02 8.67 -5.84
N LEU A 52 3.74 9.92 -5.48
CA LEU A 52 2.59 10.28 -4.62
C LEU A 52 1.27 9.80 -5.23
N ASN A 53 1.12 9.84 -6.56
CA ASN A 53 -0.08 9.34 -7.23
C ASN A 53 -0.23 7.82 -7.14
N VAL A 54 0.88 7.07 -7.10
CA VAL A 54 0.83 5.64 -6.79
C VAL A 54 0.36 5.42 -5.35
N GLU A 55 0.89 6.17 -4.40
CA GLU A 55 0.49 6.10 -2.99
C GLU A 55 -1.00 6.44 -2.81
N VAL A 56 -1.52 7.48 -3.49
CA VAL A 56 -2.96 7.81 -3.48
C VAL A 56 -3.81 6.63 -3.97
N ALA A 57 -3.39 5.93 -5.04
CA ALA A 57 -4.12 4.78 -5.55
C ALA A 57 -4.12 3.60 -4.55
N LEU A 58 -3.02 3.38 -3.83
CA LEU A 58 -2.93 2.38 -2.76
C LEU A 58 -3.91 2.70 -1.62
N GLU A 59 -3.94 3.95 -1.18
CA GLU A 59 -4.85 4.35 -0.10
C GLU A 59 -6.33 4.22 -0.50
N TYR A 60 -6.69 4.53 -1.74
CA TYR A 60 -8.06 4.28 -2.20
C TYR A 60 -8.44 2.79 -2.16
N GLU A 61 -7.51 1.89 -2.50
CA GLU A 61 -7.73 0.44 -2.39
C GLU A 61 -7.97 0.04 -0.92
N GLY A 62 -7.19 0.56 0.03
CA GLY A 62 -7.41 0.34 1.47
C GLY A 62 -8.76 0.87 1.96
N ILE A 63 -9.11 2.11 1.58
CA ILE A 63 -10.40 2.74 1.92
C ILE A 63 -11.58 1.89 1.41
N ALA A 64 -11.50 1.44 0.16
CA ALA A 64 -12.52 0.61 -0.46
C ALA A 64 -12.60 -0.78 0.18
N ALA A 65 -11.46 -1.44 0.40
CA ALA A 65 -11.39 -2.76 1.02
C ALA A 65 -12.06 -2.78 2.40
N TYR A 66 -11.71 -1.84 3.29
CA TYR A 66 -12.36 -1.76 4.60
C TYR A 66 -13.81 -1.30 4.51
N GLY A 67 -14.17 -0.45 3.55
CA GLY A 67 -15.56 -0.06 3.32
C GLY A 67 -16.43 -1.24 2.94
N ILE A 68 -15.97 -2.07 2.01
CA ILE A 68 -16.64 -3.30 1.59
C ILE A 68 -16.71 -4.30 2.76
N ALA A 69 -15.60 -4.50 3.48
CA ALA A 69 -15.55 -5.37 4.64
C ALA A 69 -16.59 -5.00 5.71
N LEU A 70 -16.70 -3.70 6.05
CA LEU A 70 -17.69 -3.19 7.00
C LEU A 70 -19.14 -3.39 6.54
N LYS A 71 -19.41 -3.23 5.23
CA LYS A 71 -20.75 -3.44 4.64
C LYS A 71 -21.12 -4.91 4.46
N SER A 72 -20.16 -5.83 4.45
CA SER A 72 -20.37 -7.25 4.14
C SER A 72 -21.20 -8.02 5.17
N GLY A 73 -21.28 -7.53 6.42
CA GLY A 73 -21.85 -8.28 7.55
C GLY A 73 -21.00 -9.46 8.03
N LEU A 74 -19.78 -9.66 7.49
CA LEU A 74 -18.90 -10.77 7.87
C LEU A 74 -18.08 -10.48 9.12
N LEU A 75 -17.79 -9.21 9.41
CA LEU A 75 -17.03 -8.77 10.59
C LEU A 75 -17.89 -8.79 11.86
N LYS A 76 -17.30 -9.13 13.00
CA LYS A 76 -17.98 -9.26 14.29
C LYS A 76 -17.15 -8.68 15.43
N GLY A 77 -17.84 -8.21 16.47
CA GLY A 77 -17.18 -7.74 17.71
C GLY A 77 -16.13 -6.67 17.45
N ASP A 78 -14.95 -6.83 18.04
CA ASP A 78 -13.88 -5.82 17.98
C ASP A 78 -13.26 -5.67 16.59
N THR A 79 -13.42 -6.63 15.66
CA THR A 79 -12.88 -6.48 14.31
C THR A 79 -13.60 -5.38 13.51
N ILE A 80 -14.84 -5.04 13.86
CA ILE A 80 -15.56 -3.89 13.26
C ILE A 80 -14.89 -2.58 13.68
N LYS A 81 -14.46 -2.47 14.95
CA LYS A 81 -13.77 -1.27 15.46
C LYS A 81 -12.41 -1.12 14.79
N VAL A 82 -11.65 -2.21 14.67
CA VAL A 82 -10.36 -2.24 13.97
C VAL A 82 -10.51 -1.82 12.52
N ALA A 83 -11.43 -2.44 11.78
CA ALA A 83 -11.70 -2.10 10.38
C ALA A 83 -12.14 -0.64 10.19
N THR A 84 -12.98 -0.12 11.10
CA THR A 84 -13.40 1.29 11.08
C THR A 84 -12.22 2.24 11.31
N LYS A 85 -11.34 1.90 12.26
CA LYS A 85 -10.14 2.69 12.53
C LYS A 85 -9.22 2.70 11.31
N PHE A 86 -8.90 1.54 10.72
CA PHE A 86 -8.00 1.45 9.58
C PHE A 86 -8.55 2.15 8.35
N GLN A 87 -9.87 2.04 8.09
CA GLN A 87 -10.49 2.86 7.05
C GLN A 87 -10.31 4.37 7.31
N GLY A 88 -10.41 4.79 8.57
CA GLY A 88 -10.18 6.17 8.97
C GLY A 88 -8.73 6.62 8.75
N ASP A 89 -7.77 5.78 9.12
CA ASP A 89 -6.34 6.02 8.93
C ASP A 89 -6.02 6.17 7.41
N HIS A 90 -6.47 5.23 6.55
CA HIS A 90 -6.27 5.35 5.10
C HIS A 90 -6.90 6.62 4.51
N LYS A 91 -8.07 7.05 4.99
CA LYS A 91 -8.66 8.35 4.58
C LYS A 91 -7.76 9.52 4.97
N GLN A 92 -7.12 9.47 6.13
CA GLN A 92 -6.18 10.51 6.55
C GLN A 92 -4.92 10.51 5.68
N HIS A 93 -4.36 9.33 5.39
CA HIS A 93 -3.20 9.17 4.50
C HIS A 93 -3.53 9.72 3.10
N ASN A 94 -4.64 9.26 2.50
CA ASN A 94 -5.07 9.68 1.17
C ASN A 94 -5.27 11.20 1.09
N ASN A 95 -5.95 11.80 2.06
CA ASN A 95 -6.15 13.25 2.12
C ASN A 95 -4.84 14.02 2.22
N LEU A 96 -3.88 13.53 3.02
CA LEU A 96 -2.55 14.11 3.13
C LEU A 96 -1.83 14.09 1.78
N LEU A 97 -1.82 12.94 1.09
CA LEU A 97 -1.17 12.76 -0.20
C LEU A 97 -1.80 13.63 -1.29
N ILE A 98 -3.13 13.61 -1.42
CA ILE A 98 -3.90 14.46 -2.35
C ILE A 98 -3.56 15.93 -2.12
N SER A 99 -3.56 16.38 -0.86
CA SER A 99 -3.24 17.78 -0.54
C SER A 99 -1.80 18.14 -0.92
N THR A 100 -0.88 17.18 -0.80
CA THR A 100 0.54 17.34 -1.11
C THR A 100 0.75 17.43 -2.63
N ILE A 101 0.12 16.56 -3.41
CA ILE A 101 0.14 16.61 -4.88
C ILE A 101 -0.35 17.96 -5.38
N ARG A 102 -1.50 18.44 -4.87
CA ARG A 102 -2.06 19.74 -5.24
C ARG A 102 -1.12 20.91 -4.89
N LYS A 103 -0.47 20.87 -3.71
CA LYS A 103 0.52 21.89 -3.32
C LYS A 103 1.74 21.92 -4.22
N LEU A 104 2.14 20.78 -4.77
CA LEU A 104 3.22 20.66 -5.74
C LEU A 104 2.78 21.03 -7.16
N GLY A 105 1.51 21.42 -7.37
CA GLY A 105 0.95 21.78 -8.67
C GLY A 105 0.59 20.59 -9.56
N GLY A 106 0.54 19.38 -8.99
CA GLY A 106 0.11 18.17 -9.70
C GLY A 106 -1.39 17.90 -9.58
N GLU A 107 -1.89 16.99 -10.42
CA GLU A 107 -3.26 16.48 -10.34
C GLU A 107 -3.26 15.09 -9.66
N PRO A 108 -4.06 14.90 -8.59
CA PRO A 108 -4.24 13.59 -7.98
C PRO A 108 -4.99 12.62 -8.90
N VAL A 109 -4.62 11.36 -8.85
CA VAL A 109 -5.33 10.28 -9.55
C VAL A 109 -6.75 10.15 -9.01
N MET A 110 -7.68 9.86 -9.90
CA MET A 110 -9.08 9.66 -9.56
C MET A 110 -9.30 8.30 -8.91
N GLU A 111 -10.18 8.27 -7.91
CA GLU A 111 -10.66 7.03 -7.29
C GLU A 111 -11.44 6.18 -8.31
N LYS A 112 -11.25 4.86 -8.27
CA LYS A 112 -12.10 3.91 -9.00
C LYS A 112 -13.44 3.73 -8.31
N THR A 113 -14.41 3.13 -9.00
CA THR A 113 -15.69 2.79 -8.37
C THR A 113 -15.53 1.65 -7.35
N GLU A 114 -16.42 1.60 -6.35
CA GLU A 114 -16.46 0.50 -5.36
C GLU A 114 -16.59 -0.88 -6.05
N SER A 115 -17.32 -0.96 -7.17
CA SER A 115 -17.47 -2.19 -7.97
C SER A 115 -16.17 -2.65 -8.61
N GLU A 116 -15.35 -1.72 -9.11
CA GLU A 116 -14.02 -2.04 -9.66
C GLU A 116 -13.09 -2.58 -8.57
N TYR A 117 -13.10 -1.99 -7.38
CA TYR A 117 -12.34 -2.50 -6.24
C TYR A 117 -12.85 -3.87 -5.78
N ALA A 118 -14.17 -4.03 -5.64
CA ALA A 118 -14.78 -5.30 -5.26
C ALA A 118 -14.35 -6.44 -6.20
N LYS A 119 -14.33 -6.18 -7.51
CA LYS A 119 -13.85 -7.12 -8.53
C LYS A 119 -12.35 -7.39 -8.39
N ALA A 120 -11.52 -6.35 -8.28
CA ALA A 120 -10.07 -6.50 -8.16
C ALA A 120 -9.67 -7.31 -6.91
N LEU A 121 -10.37 -7.08 -5.79
CA LEU A 121 -10.14 -7.74 -4.51
C LEU A 121 -10.82 -9.11 -4.40
N SER A 122 -11.55 -9.55 -5.44
CA SER A 122 -12.33 -10.81 -5.42
C SER A 122 -13.22 -10.96 -4.18
N VAL A 123 -13.91 -9.88 -3.79
CA VAL A 123 -14.68 -9.85 -2.52
C VAL A 123 -15.86 -10.83 -2.54
N ASP A 124 -16.31 -11.24 -3.72
CA ASP A 124 -17.31 -12.28 -3.94
C ASP A 124 -16.89 -13.65 -3.39
N LYS A 125 -15.59 -13.86 -3.18
CA LYS A 125 -15.04 -15.11 -2.63
C LYS A 125 -14.98 -15.14 -1.11
N LEU A 126 -15.21 -14.01 -0.43
CA LEU A 126 -15.13 -13.90 1.03
C LEU A 126 -16.41 -14.45 1.67
N LYS A 127 -16.28 -15.45 2.55
CA LYS A 127 -17.43 -16.16 3.13
C LYS A 127 -17.58 -15.93 4.63
N ASN A 128 -16.52 -15.51 5.29
CA ASN A 128 -16.47 -15.39 6.74
C ASN A 128 -15.45 -14.32 7.17
N GLN A 129 -15.43 -14.00 8.47
CA GLN A 129 -14.51 -13.02 9.05
C GLN A 129 -13.03 -13.36 8.79
N SER A 130 -12.65 -14.63 8.84
CA SER A 130 -11.25 -15.04 8.61
C SER A 130 -10.80 -14.72 7.19
N ASP A 131 -11.66 -14.91 6.19
CA ASP A 131 -11.34 -14.57 4.80
C ASP A 131 -11.10 -13.07 4.65
N VAL A 132 -11.96 -12.25 5.28
CA VAL A 132 -11.83 -10.79 5.28
C VAL A 132 -10.53 -10.33 5.95
N LEU A 133 -10.22 -10.89 7.13
CA LEU A 133 -9.00 -10.55 7.86
C LEU A 133 -7.74 -11.00 7.11
N MET A 134 -7.77 -12.13 6.41
CA MET A 134 -6.65 -12.60 5.58
C MET A 134 -6.43 -11.73 4.33
N LEU A 135 -7.51 -11.27 3.69
CA LEU A 135 -7.42 -10.29 2.62
C LEU A 135 -6.80 -8.98 3.12
N ALA A 136 -7.35 -8.43 4.22
CA ALA A 136 -6.82 -7.22 4.84
C ALA A 136 -5.33 -7.37 5.21
N LEU A 137 -4.95 -8.50 5.82
CA LEU A 137 -3.55 -8.78 6.18
C LEU A 137 -2.62 -8.74 4.96
N THR A 138 -3.08 -9.25 3.81
CA THR A 138 -2.31 -9.23 2.56
C THR A 138 -2.17 -7.81 2.01
N LEU A 139 -3.24 -7.01 2.08
CA LEU A 139 -3.23 -5.62 1.65
C LEU A 139 -2.31 -4.77 2.51
N GLU A 140 -2.34 -4.88 3.84
CA GLU A 140 -1.46 -4.08 4.70
C GLU A 140 0.01 -4.43 4.55
N LEU A 141 0.32 -5.72 4.37
CA LEU A 141 1.69 -6.12 4.06
C LEU A 141 2.15 -5.53 2.73
N GLY A 142 1.28 -5.58 1.71
CA GLY A 142 1.54 -4.99 0.41
C GLY A 142 1.75 -3.47 0.47
N ALA A 143 0.89 -2.76 1.22
CA ALA A 143 0.98 -1.31 1.41
C ALA A 143 2.26 -0.92 2.16
N ALA A 144 2.56 -1.58 3.29
CA ALA A 144 3.78 -1.33 4.05
C ALA A 144 5.04 -1.52 3.19
N ASN A 145 5.10 -2.61 2.42
CA ASN A 145 6.23 -2.86 1.51
C ASN A 145 6.29 -1.86 0.35
N ALA A 146 5.14 -1.45 -0.19
CA ALA A 146 5.09 -0.46 -1.27
C ALA A 146 5.63 0.90 -0.80
N TYR A 147 5.20 1.39 0.37
CA TYR A 147 5.73 2.61 0.96
C TYR A 147 7.22 2.51 1.25
N LEU A 148 7.67 1.41 1.90
CA LEU A 148 9.09 1.19 2.16
C LEU A 148 9.93 1.18 0.87
N GLY A 149 9.39 0.60 -0.20
CA GLY A 149 10.07 0.46 -1.49
C GLY A 149 10.30 1.79 -2.23
N VAL A 150 9.42 2.77 -2.05
CA VAL A 150 9.51 4.07 -2.76
C VAL A 150 10.32 5.13 -2.01
N ILE A 151 10.57 4.96 -0.71
CA ILE A 151 11.34 5.92 0.11
C ILE A 151 12.65 6.37 -0.57
N PRO A 152 13.50 5.48 -1.12
CA PRO A 152 14.76 5.90 -1.75
C PRO A 152 14.59 6.60 -3.11
N ALA A 153 13.41 6.49 -3.73
CA ALA A 153 13.15 7.05 -5.05
C ALA A 153 12.85 8.56 -4.99
N PHE A 154 12.20 9.03 -3.91
CA PHE A 154 11.85 10.43 -3.71
C PHE A 154 13.06 11.36 -3.82
N LYS A 155 12.87 12.49 -4.51
CA LYS A 155 13.89 13.53 -4.63
C LYS A 155 13.78 14.56 -3.51
N ASP A 156 12.56 14.84 -3.05
CA ASP A 156 12.32 15.62 -1.84
C ASP A 156 12.40 14.72 -0.58
N PRO A 157 13.39 14.93 0.31
CA PRO A 157 13.52 14.15 1.53
C PRO A 157 12.36 14.32 2.51
N GLN A 158 11.56 15.39 2.40
CA GLN A 158 10.34 15.54 3.20
C GLN A 158 9.24 14.57 2.76
N LEU A 159 9.09 14.36 1.45
CA LEU A 159 8.16 13.37 0.91
C LEU A 159 8.57 11.95 1.30
N ALA A 160 9.87 11.66 1.25
CA ALA A 160 10.41 10.40 1.76
C ALA A 160 10.06 10.14 3.24
N ARG A 161 10.07 11.18 4.09
CA ARG A 161 9.66 11.06 5.50
C ARG A 161 8.15 10.85 5.67
N ILE A 162 7.33 11.47 4.82
CA ILE A 162 5.88 11.23 4.81
C ILE A 162 5.60 9.77 4.46
N ALA A 163 6.21 9.26 3.38
CA ALA A 163 6.10 7.85 3.00
C ALA A 163 6.58 6.91 4.12
N ALA A 164 7.71 7.22 4.76
CA ALA A 164 8.23 6.42 5.88
C ALA A 164 7.28 6.38 7.09
N ARG A 165 6.62 7.50 7.40
CA ARG A 165 5.62 7.55 8.48
C ARG A 165 4.42 6.67 8.13
N ILE A 166 3.88 6.80 6.92
CA ILE A 166 2.74 5.98 6.48
C ILE A 166 3.14 4.50 6.49
N ALA A 167 4.34 4.14 6.01
CA ALA A 167 4.83 2.76 6.09
C ALA A 167 4.83 2.19 7.51
N ALA A 168 5.12 3.00 8.53
CA ALA A 168 5.06 2.59 9.93
C ALA A 168 3.63 2.38 10.42
N ASP A 169 2.69 3.21 9.96
CA ASP A 169 1.26 3.06 10.25
C ASP A 169 0.72 1.77 9.60
N GLU A 170 1.04 1.51 8.32
CA GLU A 170 0.64 0.27 7.61
C GLU A 170 1.26 -0.99 8.24
N ALA A 171 2.52 -0.91 8.68
CA ALA A 171 3.16 -1.99 9.43
C ALA A 171 2.43 -2.28 10.76
N THR A 172 1.90 -1.24 11.41
CA THR A 172 1.11 -1.38 12.64
C THR A 172 -0.25 -2.01 12.35
N HIS A 173 -0.90 -1.66 11.24
CA HIS A 173 -2.14 -2.30 10.80
C HIS A 173 -1.92 -3.79 10.54
N TRP A 174 -0.88 -4.13 9.78
CA TRP A 174 -0.48 -5.51 9.51
C TRP A 174 -0.20 -6.31 10.81
N ALA A 175 0.55 -5.72 11.74
CA ALA A 175 0.85 -6.36 13.03
C ALA A 175 -0.42 -6.60 13.87
N THR A 176 -1.33 -5.63 13.88
CA THR A 176 -2.63 -5.74 14.57
C THR A 176 -3.49 -6.86 13.99
N LEU A 177 -3.53 -7.01 12.66
CA LEU A 177 -4.25 -8.10 12.01
C LEU A 177 -3.62 -9.47 12.28
N ASN A 178 -2.29 -9.57 12.31
CA ASN A 178 -1.61 -10.81 12.72
C ASN A 178 -2.04 -11.22 14.14
N ALA A 179 -2.07 -10.27 15.08
CA ALA A 179 -2.52 -10.52 16.44
C ALA A 179 -4.00 -10.95 16.48
N ALA A 180 -4.88 -10.27 15.73
CA ALA A 180 -6.30 -10.62 15.64
C ALA A 180 -6.55 -12.02 15.04
N LEU A 181 -5.66 -12.48 14.15
CA LEU A 181 -5.69 -13.82 13.55
C LEU A 181 -4.98 -14.90 14.39
N GLY A 182 -4.41 -14.54 15.55
CA GLY A 182 -3.65 -15.46 16.39
C GLY A 182 -2.39 -16.01 15.70
N LYS A 183 -1.83 -15.28 14.72
CA LYS A 183 -0.59 -15.66 14.03
C LYS A 183 0.62 -15.43 14.95
N PRO A 184 1.70 -16.22 14.80
CA PRO A 184 2.94 -15.99 15.53
C PRO A 184 3.53 -14.61 15.19
N PHE A 185 4.40 -14.10 16.07
CA PHE A 185 5.16 -12.87 15.78
C PHE A 185 5.92 -13.03 14.46
N MET A 186 5.70 -12.09 13.55
CA MET A 186 6.33 -12.08 12.25
C MET A 186 7.69 -11.36 12.32
N PRO A 187 8.65 -11.70 11.44
CA PRO A 187 9.89 -10.95 11.31
C PRO A 187 9.62 -9.47 10.99
N ALA A 188 10.57 -8.60 11.34
CA ALA A 188 10.51 -7.19 10.96
C ALA A 188 10.46 -7.05 9.43
N LEU A 189 9.66 -6.10 8.94
CA LEU A 189 9.65 -5.73 7.53
C LEU A 189 11.01 -5.14 7.14
N GLY A 190 11.44 -5.41 5.92
CA GLY A 190 12.71 -4.93 5.37
C GLY A 190 12.55 -4.45 3.93
N PHE A 191 13.52 -3.67 3.47
CA PHE A 191 13.52 -3.18 2.08
C PHE A 191 13.62 -4.36 1.09
N GLY A 192 12.68 -4.45 0.15
CA GLY A 192 12.73 -5.40 -0.97
C GLY A 192 12.20 -6.82 -0.68
N ALA A 193 11.31 -6.97 0.30
CA ALA A 193 10.61 -8.23 0.60
C ALA A 193 9.55 -8.59 -0.47
#